data_AF-A0A3N9UMS5-F1
#
_entry.id   AF-A0A3N9UMS5-F1
#
_cell.length_a   1.000
_cell.length_b   1.000
_cell.length_c   1.000
_cell.angle_alpha   90.00
_cell.angle_beta   90.00
_cell.angle_gamma   90.00
#
_symmetry.space_group_name_H-M   'P 1'
#
loop_
_entity.id
_entity.type
_entity.pdbx_description
1 polymer ?
#
loop_
_entity_poly.entity_id
_entity_poly.type
_entity_poly.pdbx_seq_one_letter_code
_entity_poly.pdbx_strand_id
1 'polypeptide(L)'
;MTLKISAAAAAYVRGTAPKQEKLRAARGEVPFCAEDLGAVFFFLSMDIDAEVKAAAVNSLKRMPEDLLLVIVGSIDTHPKVLDVLARLHVDNIAIVEKLLCHPALETKTVDFLAAKAILPLTAIAAAPLDEVEEAEEEDAAEDELAKEEV
;
A
#
# COMPACT_ATOMS: atom_id res chain seq x y z
N MET A 1 -2.88 7.10 -20.68
CA MET A 1 -3.45 7.56 -19.40
C MET A 1 -2.34 8.29 -18.66
N THR A 2 -2.52 9.57 -18.37
CA THR A 2 -1.47 10.42 -17.77
C THR A 2 -1.84 10.72 -16.33
N LEU A 3 -1.15 10.06 -15.39
CA LEU A 3 -1.13 10.47 -13.98
C LEU A 3 -0.28 11.74 -13.87
N LYS A 4 -0.82 12.78 -13.23
CA LYS A 4 -0.05 13.98 -12.93
C LYS A 4 0.79 13.70 -11.69
N ILE A 5 2.06 14.06 -11.77
CA ILE A 5 3.06 13.88 -10.72
C ILE A 5 4.07 15.00 -10.92
N SER A 6 4.48 15.66 -9.83
CA SER A 6 5.49 16.71 -9.88
C SER A 6 6.84 16.18 -10.40
N ALA A 7 7.66 17.06 -10.96
CA ALA A 7 8.97 16.66 -11.48
C ALA A 7 9.89 16.08 -10.37
N ALA A 8 9.74 16.57 -9.13
CA ALA A 8 10.48 16.08 -7.97
C ALA A 8 10.07 14.65 -7.61
N ALA A 9 8.76 14.40 -7.49
CA ALA A 9 8.24 13.05 -7.23
C ALA A 9 8.56 12.08 -8.40
N ALA A 10 8.52 12.58 -9.65
CA ALA A 10 8.82 11.78 -10.83
C ALA A 10 10.26 11.22 -10.82
N ALA A 11 11.21 11.88 -10.14
CA ALA A 11 12.58 11.39 -10.03
C ALA A 11 12.68 10.02 -9.34
N TYR A 12 11.71 9.68 -8.48
CA TYR A 12 11.70 8.44 -7.71
C TYR A 12 10.98 7.28 -8.41
N VAL A 13 10.06 7.56 -9.34
CA VAL A 13 9.24 6.50 -10.00
C VAL A 13 9.67 6.20 -11.43
N ARG A 14 10.56 7.00 -12.01
CA ARG A 14 11.08 6.76 -13.36
C ARG A 14 11.83 5.43 -13.41
N GLY A 15 11.76 4.76 -14.56
CA GLY A 15 12.47 3.49 -14.79
C GLY A 15 13.99 3.58 -14.61
N THR A 16 14.56 4.77 -14.77
CA THR A 16 15.99 5.04 -14.60
C THR A 16 16.40 5.34 -13.15
N ALA A 17 15.46 5.48 -12.22
CA ALA A 17 15.75 5.78 -10.83
C ALA A 17 16.46 4.58 -10.16
N PRO A 18 17.55 4.80 -9.39
CA PRO A 18 18.22 3.72 -8.67
C PRO A 18 17.25 2.97 -7.74
N LYS A 19 17.39 1.65 -7.66
CA LYS A 19 16.55 0.80 -6.80
C LYS A 19 16.48 1.31 -5.35
N GLN A 20 17.60 1.75 -4.79
CA GLN A 20 17.65 2.23 -3.42
C GLN A 20 16.78 3.49 -3.21
N GLU A 21 16.78 4.43 -4.15
CA GLU A 21 15.92 5.62 -4.08
C GLU A 21 14.44 5.25 -4.22
N LYS A 22 14.11 4.29 -5.09
CA LYS A 22 12.76 3.73 -5.20
C LYS A 22 12.30 3.09 -3.90
N LEU A 23 13.17 2.31 -3.24
CA LEU A 23 12.86 1.68 -1.96
C LEU A 23 12.61 2.72 -0.86
N ARG A 24 13.45 3.75 -0.77
CA ARG A 24 13.25 4.85 0.19
C ARG A 24 11.89 5.51 0.00
N ALA A 25 11.53 5.83 -1.25
CA ALA A 25 10.22 6.38 -1.58
C ALA A 25 9.08 5.39 -1.25
N ALA A 26 9.25 4.11 -1.60
CA ALA A 26 8.27 3.05 -1.37
C ALA A 26 8.06 2.74 0.13
N ARG A 27 9.03 3.05 0.99
CA ARG A 27 8.94 2.92 2.45
C ARG A 27 8.39 4.18 3.13
N GLY A 28 8.07 5.23 2.37
CA GLY A 28 7.62 6.51 2.92
C GLY A 28 8.72 7.34 3.58
N GLU A 29 10.01 7.03 3.32
CA GLU A 29 11.16 7.76 3.87
C GLU A 29 11.41 9.09 3.14
N VAL A 30 10.72 9.31 2.02
CA VAL A 30 10.80 10.54 1.23
C VAL A 30 9.52 11.34 1.45
N PRO A 31 9.62 12.61 1.90
CA PRO A 31 8.45 13.46 2.05
C PRO A 31 7.94 13.88 0.67
N PHE A 32 6.70 13.52 0.36
CA PHE A 32 5.99 14.02 -0.83
C PHE A 32 4.80 14.89 -0.41
N CYS A 33 4.40 15.81 -1.29
CA CYS A 33 3.13 16.51 -1.14
C CYS A 33 1.97 15.52 -1.26
N ALA A 34 0.86 15.81 -0.59
CA ALA A 34 -0.29 14.92 -0.56
C ALA A 34 -0.84 14.61 -1.97
N GLU A 35 -0.75 15.56 -2.91
CA GLU A 35 -1.20 15.35 -4.29
C GLU A 35 -0.34 14.33 -5.05
N ASP A 36 0.96 14.30 -4.77
CA ASP A 36 1.90 13.38 -5.43
C ASP A 36 1.92 12.00 -4.76
N LEU A 37 1.66 11.95 -3.45
CA LEU A 37 1.86 10.78 -2.62
C LEU A 37 1.09 9.55 -3.12
N GLY A 38 -0.20 9.73 -3.43
CA GLY A 38 -1.04 8.66 -3.99
C GLY A 38 -0.53 8.15 -5.34
N ALA A 39 -0.08 9.07 -6.21
CA ALA A 39 0.48 8.71 -7.52
C ALA A 39 1.81 7.97 -7.39
N VAL A 40 2.70 8.43 -6.51
CA VAL A 40 4.02 7.82 -6.27
C VAL A 40 3.88 6.39 -5.79
N PHE A 41 3.10 6.16 -4.72
CA PHE A 41 2.90 4.81 -4.20
C PHE A 41 2.20 3.90 -5.20
N PHE A 42 1.25 4.43 -5.98
CA PHE A 42 0.63 3.67 -7.06
C PHE A 42 1.66 3.21 -8.09
N PHE A 43 2.52 4.10 -8.58
CA PHE A 43 3.57 3.72 -9.54
C PHE A 43 4.54 2.70 -8.97
N LEU A 44 4.98 2.89 -7.72
CA LEU A 44 5.91 1.95 -7.06
C LEU A 44 5.26 0.59 -6.76
N SER A 45 3.94 0.54 -6.50
CA SER A 45 3.19 -0.71 -6.35
C SER A 45 3.10 -1.54 -7.63
N MET A 46 3.44 -0.95 -8.78
CA MET A 46 3.53 -1.59 -10.08
C MET A 46 4.96 -1.72 -10.59
N ASP A 47 5.97 -1.47 -9.75
CA ASP A 47 7.37 -1.56 -10.16
C ASP A 47 7.72 -3.00 -10.58
N ILE A 48 8.70 -3.11 -11.49
CA ILE A 48 9.21 -4.39 -11.97
C ILE A 48 10.02 -5.10 -10.89
N ASP A 49 10.67 -4.35 -10.00
CA ASP A 49 11.37 -4.89 -8.85
C ASP A 49 10.35 -5.28 -7.77
N ALA A 50 10.32 -6.57 -7.43
CA ALA A 50 9.36 -7.12 -6.49
C ALA A 50 9.50 -6.56 -5.07
N GLU A 51 10.71 -6.16 -4.66
CA GLU A 51 10.97 -5.60 -3.33
C GLU A 51 10.42 -4.18 -3.23
N VAL A 52 10.64 -3.35 -4.26
CA VAL A 52 10.04 -2.00 -4.36
C VAL A 52 8.52 -2.09 -4.33
N LYS A 53 7.95 -3.01 -5.12
CA LYS A 53 6.51 -3.25 -5.15
C LYS A 53 5.95 -3.65 -3.79
N ALA A 54 6.57 -4.62 -3.13
CA ALA A 54 6.13 -5.09 -1.82
C ALA A 54 6.19 -3.97 -0.77
N ALA A 55 7.29 -3.20 -0.75
CA ALA A 55 7.45 -2.05 0.13
C ALA A 55 6.34 -1.01 -0.08
N ALA A 56 6.05 -0.65 -1.34
CA ALA A 56 5.02 0.34 -1.65
C ALA A 56 3.61 -0.12 -1.24
N VAL A 57 3.28 -1.39 -1.49
CA VAL A 57 1.99 -1.98 -1.07
C VAL A 57 1.87 -2.01 0.45
N ASN A 58 2.93 -2.38 1.17
CA ASN A 58 2.94 -2.38 2.63
C ASN A 58 2.76 -0.98 3.20
N SER A 59 3.41 0.03 2.62
CA SER A 59 3.25 1.42 3.01
C SER A 59 1.83 1.93 2.75
N LEU A 60 1.22 1.59 1.61
CA LEU A 60 -0.18 1.93 1.33
C LEU A 60 -1.15 1.30 2.33
N LYS A 61 -0.91 0.06 2.74
CA LYS A 61 -1.74 -0.64 3.74
C LYS A 61 -1.61 -0.05 5.14
N ARG A 62 -0.39 0.36 5.52
CA ARG A 62 -0.09 0.94 6.85
C ARG A 62 -0.30 2.46 6.92
N MET A 63 -0.75 3.06 5.82
CA MET A 63 -0.93 4.50 5.72
C MET A 63 -1.98 4.98 6.74
N PRO A 64 -1.71 6.05 7.49
CA PRO A 64 -2.67 6.60 8.45
C PRO A 64 -3.97 7.03 7.76
N GLU A 65 -5.10 6.83 8.45
CA GLU A 65 -6.43 7.15 7.94
C GLU A 65 -6.56 8.63 7.54
N ASP A 66 -6.05 9.56 8.35
CA ASP A 66 -6.10 11.00 8.06
C ASP A 66 -5.52 11.33 6.68
N LEU A 67 -4.40 10.68 6.34
CA LEU A 67 -3.70 10.93 5.09
C LEU A 67 -4.41 10.23 3.92
N LEU A 68 -4.99 9.05 4.15
CA LEU A 68 -5.86 8.39 3.17
C LEU A 68 -7.09 9.25 2.85
N LEU A 69 -7.74 9.84 3.85
CA LEU A 69 -8.88 10.74 3.68
C LEU A 69 -8.52 12.00 2.88
N VAL A 70 -7.31 12.54 3.08
CA VAL A 70 -6.81 13.67 2.29
C VAL A 70 -6.63 13.28 0.82
N ILE A 71 -6.00 12.11 0.55
CA ILE A 71 -5.79 11.64 -0.82
C ILE A 71 -7.12 11.34 -1.51
N VAL A 72 -8.00 10.58 -0.85
CA VAL A 72 -9.32 10.21 -1.41
C VAL A 72 -10.23 11.42 -1.54
N GLY A 73 -10.09 12.43 -0.68
CA GLY A 73 -10.86 13.66 -0.76
C GLY A 73 -10.42 14.63 -1.86
N SER A 74 -9.23 14.44 -2.44
CA SER A 74 -8.70 15.33 -3.48
C SER A 74 -9.29 15.00 -4.85
N ILE A 75 -9.93 16.00 -5.48
CA ILE A 75 -10.58 15.87 -6.79
C ILE A 75 -9.59 15.53 -7.92
N ASP A 76 -8.32 15.86 -7.73
CA ASP A 76 -7.25 15.59 -8.69
C ASP A 76 -6.69 14.17 -8.58
N THR A 77 -7.13 13.39 -7.57
CA THR A 77 -6.69 12.02 -7.39
C THR A 77 -7.18 11.14 -8.54
N HIS A 78 -6.23 10.46 -9.16
CA HIS A 78 -6.50 9.65 -10.35
C HIS A 78 -7.37 8.42 -10.01
N PRO A 79 -8.34 8.04 -10.86
CA PRO A 79 -9.27 6.94 -10.60
C PRO A 79 -8.60 5.59 -10.24
N LYS A 80 -7.48 5.26 -10.88
CA LYS A 80 -6.70 4.04 -10.56
C LYS A 80 -6.07 4.04 -9.16
N VAL A 81 -5.70 5.22 -8.64
CA VAL A 81 -5.20 5.33 -7.27
C VAL A 81 -6.36 5.04 -6.32
N LEU A 82 -7.54 5.61 -6.59
CA LEU A 82 -8.77 5.34 -5.84
C LEU A 82 -9.14 3.84 -5.86
N ASP A 83 -9.02 3.17 -7.01
CA ASP A 83 -9.28 1.73 -7.12
C ASP A 83 -8.34 0.89 -6.26
N VAL A 84 -7.05 1.21 -6.25
CA VAL A 84 -6.08 0.50 -5.38
C VAL A 84 -6.37 0.76 -3.91
N LEU A 85 -6.66 2.02 -3.52
CA LEU A 85 -7.01 2.34 -2.14
C LEU A 85 -8.30 1.65 -1.70
N ALA A 86 -9.32 1.60 -2.57
CA ALA A 86 -10.57 0.89 -2.31
C ALA A 86 -10.36 -0.61 -2.05
N ARG A 87 -9.43 -1.24 -2.78
CA ARG A 87 -9.10 -2.67 -2.60
C ARG A 87 -8.29 -2.94 -1.34
N LEU A 88 -7.41 -2.01 -0.96
CA LEU A 88 -6.54 -2.16 0.21
C LEU A 88 -7.25 -1.83 1.52
N HIS A 89 -8.22 -0.92 1.49
CA HIS A 89 -8.90 -0.37 2.68
C HIS A 89 -10.41 -0.63 2.68
N VAL A 90 -10.84 -1.77 2.10
CA VAL A 90 -12.27 -2.12 2.00
C VAL A 90 -12.96 -2.26 3.37
N ASP A 91 -12.20 -2.59 4.40
CA ASP A 91 -12.71 -2.77 5.77
C ASP A 91 -12.85 -1.43 6.51
N ASN A 92 -12.26 -0.35 6.00
CA ASN A 92 -12.38 0.98 6.60
C ASN A 92 -13.58 1.74 6.02
N ILE A 93 -14.67 1.77 6.79
CA ILE A 93 -15.95 2.38 6.39
C ILE A 93 -15.79 3.86 6.04
N ALA A 94 -15.00 4.64 6.80
CA ALA A 94 -14.83 6.07 6.55
C ALA A 94 -14.17 6.34 5.20
N ILE A 95 -13.17 5.53 4.82
CA ILE A 95 -12.52 5.60 3.50
C ILE A 95 -13.48 5.19 2.39
N VAL A 96 -14.25 4.13 2.59
CA VAL A 96 -15.24 3.63 1.60
C VAL A 96 -16.34 4.66 1.35
N GLU A 97 -16.89 5.27 2.39
CA GLU A 97 -17.90 6.34 2.26
C GLU A 97 -17.35 7.53 1.46
N LYS A 98 -16.10 7.93 1.75
CA LYS A 98 -15.45 9.03 1.03
C LYS A 98 -15.20 8.69 -0.44
N LEU A 99 -14.77 7.45 -0.74
CA LEU A 99 -14.58 6.96 -2.09
C LEU A 99 -15.89 7.00 -2.90
N LEU A 100 -17.00 6.52 -2.33
CA LEU A 100 -18.31 6.50 -2.99
C LEU A 100 -18.83 7.90 -3.33
N CYS A 101 -18.42 8.92 -2.57
CA CYS A 101 -18.74 10.32 -2.85
C CYS A 101 -17.80 10.95 -3.90
N HIS A 102 -16.76 10.25 -4.35
CA HIS A 102 -15.75 10.84 -5.22
C HIS A 102 -16.19 10.84 -6.70
N PRO A 103 -16.18 12.00 -7.39
CA PRO A 103 -16.71 12.12 -8.75
C PRO A 103 -15.90 11.36 -9.80
N ALA A 104 -14.61 11.10 -9.53
CA ALA A 104 -13.72 10.38 -10.43
C ALA A 104 -13.67 8.86 -10.17
N LEU A 105 -14.53 8.32 -9.29
CA LEU A 105 -14.53 6.89 -9.00
C LEU A 105 -15.04 6.08 -10.21
N GLU A 106 -14.29 5.05 -10.63
CA GLU A 106 -14.70 4.19 -11.74
C GLU A 106 -15.83 3.25 -11.33
N THR A 107 -16.76 2.97 -12.26
CA THR A 107 -17.89 2.05 -12.02
C THR A 107 -17.42 0.67 -11.56
N LYS A 108 -16.31 0.16 -12.10
CA LYS A 108 -15.73 -1.13 -11.69
C LYS A 108 -15.33 -1.16 -10.21
N THR A 109 -14.85 -0.04 -9.69
CA THR A 109 -14.48 0.09 -8.27
C THR A 109 -15.74 0.14 -7.40
N VAL A 110 -16.79 0.85 -7.85
CA VAL A 110 -18.10 0.84 -7.19
C VAL A 110 -18.69 -0.57 -7.14
N ASP A 111 -18.65 -1.30 -8.25
CA ASP A 111 -19.15 -2.69 -8.33
C ASP A 111 -18.38 -3.62 -7.37
N PHE A 112 -17.05 -3.44 -7.27
CA PHE A 112 -16.22 -4.17 -6.32
C PHE A 112 -16.62 -3.88 -4.86
N LEU A 113 -16.75 -2.60 -4.51
CA LEU A 113 -17.16 -2.18 -3.17
C LEU A 113 -18.57 -2.67 -2.83
N ALA A 114 -19.51 -2.60 -3.78
CA ALA A 114 -20.87 -3.10 -3.61
C ALA A 114 -20.89 -4.63 -3.41
N ALA A 115 -20.13 -5.39 -4.20
CA ALA A 115 -20.03 -6.84 -4.04
C ALA A 115 -19.46 -7.23 -2.66
N LYS A 116 -18.52 -6.45 -2.12
CA LYS A 116 -17.97 -6.65 -0.78
C LYS A 116 -18.91 -6.19 0.33
N ALA A 117 -19.66 -5.10 0.12
CA ALA A 117 -20.68 -4.62 1.05
C ALA A 117 -21.97 -5.47 1.07
N ILE A 118 -22.14 -6.39 0.12
CA ILE A 118 -23.20 -7.43 0.14
C ILE A 118 -22.78 -8.65 0.97
N LEU A 119 -21.48 -8.95 1.08
CA LEU A 119 -20.97 -10.03 1.95
C LEU A 119 -21.29 -9.89 3.46
N PRO A 120 -21.38 -8.71 4.11
CA PRO A 120 -21.72 -8.64 5.53
C PRO A 120 -23.16 -9.09 5.85
N LEU A 121 -24.05 -9.26 4.87
CA LEU A 121 -25.36 -9.90 5.11
C LEU A 121 -25.30 -11.43 5.09
N THR A 122 -24.25 -12.04 4.52
CA THR A 122 -24.07 -13.51 4.49
C THR A 122 -22.94 -13.98 5.41
N ALA A 123 -22.04 -13.10 5.84
CA ALA A 123 -20.86 -13.41 6.65
C ALA A 123 -21.09 -13.40 8.18
N ILE A 124 -22.34 -13.40 8.65
CA ILE A 124 -22.64 -13.81 10.05
C ILE A 124 -22.37 -15.33 10.24
N ALA A 125 -22.10 -16.08 9.16
CA ALA A 125 -21.94 -17.53 9.20
C ALA A 125 -20.51 -18.09 9.07
N ALA A 126 -19.46 -17.28 8.85
CA ALA A 126 -18.11 -17.85 8.66
C ALA A 126 -16.98 -16.87 8.98
N ALA A 127 -16.57 -16.82 10.24
CA ALA A 127 -15.18 -16.53 10.60
C ALA A 127 -14.42 -17.86 10.68
N PRO A 128 -13.19 -17.92 10.15
CA PRO A 128 -12.10 -18.38 10.98
C PRO A 128 -11.08 -17.26 11.13
N LEU A 129 -10.74 -17.01 12.38
CA LEU A 129 -9.60 -16.20 12.80
C LEU A 129 -8.35 -16.91 12.30
N ASP A 130 -7.60 -16.31 11.36
CA ASP A 130 -6.22 -16.71 11.13
C ASP A 130 -5.44 -16.33 12.38
N GLU A 131 -5.15 -17.34 13.20
CA GLU A 131 -4.21 -17.29 14.30
C GLU A 131 -2.85 -16.91 13.73
N VAL A 132 -2.38 -15.72 14.11
CA VAL A 132 -0.98 -15.32 13.96
C VAL A 132 -0.14 -16.19 14.89
N GLU A 133 0.45 -17.24 14.32
CA GLU A 133 1.52 -18.01 14.96
C GLU A 133 2.76 -17.09 15.00
N GLU A 134 3.00 -16.52 16.19
CA GLU A 134 4.20 -15.74 16.50
C GLU A 134 5.42 -16.66 16.42
N ALA A 135 6.23 -16.47 15.38
CA ALA A 135 7.57 -17.02 15.30
C ALA A 135 8.47 -16.21 16.25
N GLU A 136 8.72 -16.74 17.44
CA GLU A 136 9.86 -16.34 18.26
C GLU A 136 11.14 -16.94 17.65
N GLU A 137 11.95 -16.09 17.02
CA GLU A 137 13.30 -16.38 16.55
C GLU A 137 14.27 -15.52 17.39
N GLU A 138 14.90 -16.11 18.41
CA GLU A 138 16.12 -15.58 19.05
C GLU A 138 16.83 -16.74 19.79
N ASP A 139 17.99 -17.19 19.33
CA ASP A 139 19.29 -16.55 19.60
C ASP A 139 20.50 -17.48 19.33
N ALA A 140 21.60 -16.83 18.92
CA ALA A 140 23.01 -17.15 19.12
C ALA A 140 23.67 -18.39 18.47
N ALA A 141 24.28 -18.11 17.31
CA ALA A 141 25.73 -18.18 17.05
C ALA A 141 26.53 -19.42 17.51
N GLU A 142 26.92 -20.23 16.52
CA GLU A 142 28.16 -21.03 16.52
C GLU A 142 29.38 -20.09 16.48
N ASP A 143 30.42 -20.31 17.28
CA ASP A 143 31.75 -20.65 16.70
C ASP A 143 32.79 -21.14 17.74
N GLU A 144 33.55 -22.12 17.27
CA GLU A 144 34.85 -22.70 17.65
C GLU A 144 35.54 -22.41 19.00
N LEU A 145 35.93 -23.52 19.66
CA LEU A 145 37.27 -23.68 20.24
C LEU A 145 37.77 -25.11 20.04
N ALA A 146 38.74 -25.24 19.13
CA ALA A 146 39.44 -26.45 18.74
C ALA A 146 40.61 -26.79 19.69
N LYS A 147 40.82 -28.11 19.94
CA LYS A 147 42.08 -28.82 20.30
C LYS A 147 42.71 -28.43 21.67
N GLU A 148 43.46 -29.25 22.41
CA GLU A 148 44.37 -30.37 22.13
C GLU A 148 44.64 -31.15 23.44
N GLU A 149 45.27 -32.32 23.31
CA GLU A 149 45.71 -33.31 24.32
C GLU A 149 46.42 -32.76 25.58
N VAL A 150 46.33 -33.48 26.71
CA VAL A 150 47.43 -34.22 27.41
C VAL A 150 46.82 -35.16 28.46
#